data_AF-A0A6P3FMQ9-F1
#
_entry.id   AF-A0A6P3FMQ9-F1
#
_cell.length_a   1.000
_cell.length_b   1.000
_cell.length_c   1.000
_cell.angle_alpha   90.00
_cell.angle_beta   90.00
_cell.angle_gamma   90.00
#
_symmetry.space_group_name_H-M   'P 1'
#
loop_
_entity.id
_entity.type
_entity.pdbx_description
1 polymer ?
#
loop_
_entity_poly.entity_id
_entity_poly.type
_entity_poly.pdbx_seq_one_letter_code
_entity_poly.pdbx_strand_id
1 'polypeptide(L)'
;MPSSVLLCCLVLLAGLPAGRGTDTQPENSCVHFPAGLPHMLRELRTAFGMVKTFFQKQDQLDNMLLNESLLEDFKGYLGCQALSEMIQFYLVEVMPKAENHDPDIKEHVNSLGEKLKTLRLRLRRCHRFLPCENKSQAVEQVKSAFSKLQEKGVYKAMSEFDIFINYIEAYMTLKITN
;
A
#
# COMPACT_ATOMS: atom_id res chain seq x y z
N MET A 1 45.56 9.52 -47.20
CA MET A 1 44.52 8.91 -48.05
C MET A 1 45.24 8.13 -49.14
N PRO A 2 44.94 6.85 -49.40
CA PRO A 2 43.64 6.17 -49.52
C PRO A 2 43.32 5.28 -48.29
N SER A 3 42.08 5.05 -47.83
CA SER A 3 40.82 4.51 -48.39
C SER A 3 40.67 2.97 -48.28
N SER A 4 39.85 2.59 -47.30
CA SER A 4 38.96 1.42 -47.07
C SER A 4 39.06 0.17 -47.95
N VAL A 5 38.98 -1.01 -47.31
CA VAL A 5 37.85 -1.96 -47.46
C VAL A 5 37.67 -2.79 -46.17
N LEU A 6 36.42 -2.86 -45.67
CA LEU A 6 35.94 -3.75 -44.60
C LEU A 6 36.26 -5.23 -44.88
N LEU A 7 36.62 -6.01 -43.85
CA LEU A 7 36.35 -7.44 -43.86
C LEU A 7 35.59 -7.88 -42.61
N CYS A 8 34.54 -8.63 -42.90
CA CYS A 8 33.42 -9.05 -42.08
C CYS A 8 33.81 -10.21 -41.14
N CYS A 9 33.48 -10.12 -39.85
CA CYS A 9 33.41 -11.30 -38.98
C CYS A 9 32.10 -11.29 -38.20
N LEU A 10 31.10 -11.96 -38.76
CA LEU A 10 29.88 -12.36 -38.07
C LEU A 10 30.03 -13.79 -37.54
N VAL A 11 29.80 -13.91 -36.22
CA VAL A 11 29.14 -15.02 -35.51
C VAL A 11 29.88 -16.36 -35.37
N LEU A 12 30.08 -16.79 -34.11
CA LEU A 12 29.58 -18.09 -33.63
C LEU A 12 29.54 -18.12 -32.09
N LEU A 13 28.31 -18.30 -31.59
CA LEU A 13 27.93 -18.57 -30.21
C LEU A 13 28.43 -19.96 -29.79
N ALA A 14 29.03 -20.07 -28.60
CA ALA A 14 29.07 -21.31 -27.84
C ALA A 14 28.67 -20.99 -26.39
N GLY A 15 27.54 -21.55 -25.98
CA GLY A 15 26.82 -21.17 -24.77
C GLY A 15 27.52 -21.55 -23.48
N LEU A 16 27.58 -20.59 -22.54
CA LEU A 16 27.63 -20.91 -21.12
C LEU A 16 26.21 -21.26 -20.67
N PRO A 17 26.01 -22.37 -19.93
CA PRO A 17 24.74 -22.61 -19.27
C PRO A 17 24.59 -21.57 -18.17
N ALA A 18 23.78 -20.54 -18.42
CA ALA A 18 23.27 -19.69 -17.36
C ALA A 18 22.55 -20.61 -16.38
N GLY A 19 23.09 -20.70 -15.15
CA GLY A 19 22.47 -21.40 -14.06
C GLY A 19 21.01 -20.97 -13.98
N ARG A 20 20.09 -21.93 -14.14
CA ARG A 20 18.70 -21.75 -13.79
C ARG A 20 18.66 -21.54 -12.28
N GLY A 21 18.76 -20.28 -11.87
CA GLY A 21 18.13 -19.84 -10.64
C GLY A 21 16.66 -20.20 -10.80
N THR A 22 16.23 -21.22 -10.08
CA THR A 22 14.83 -21.48 -9.82
C THR A 22 14.32 -20.33 -8.98
N ASP A 23 14.02 -19.20 -9.63
CA ASP A 23 13.06 -18.25 -9.08
C ASP A 23 11.72 -18.96 -9.16
N THR A 24 11.35 -19.49 -8.01
CA THR A 24 10.07 -20.07 -7.67
C THR A 24 8.95 -19.23 -8.27
N GLN A 25 8.12 -19.89 -9.08
CA GLN A 25 6.92 -19.44 -9.80
C GLN A 25 6.38 -18.02 -9.52
N PRO A 26 5.97 -17.26 -10.57
CA PRO A 26 4.88 -16.32 -10.36
C PRO A 26 3.62 -17.17 -10.13
N GLU A 27 3.40 -17.57 -8.88
CA GLU A 27 2.12 -18.14 -8.46
C GLU A 27 1.04 -17.22 -9.00
N ASN A 28 0.07 -17.76 -9.72
CA ASN A 28 -0.95 -17.01 -10.44
C ASN A 28 -1.69 -16.03 -9.52
N SER A 29 -1.10 -14.84 -9.36
CA SER A 29 -1.33 -13.86 -8.32
C SER A 29 -2.67 -13.14 -8.51
N CYS A 30 -3.57 -13.65 -9.34
CA CYS A 30 -4.92 -13.11 -9.48
C CYS A 30 -6.00 -14.19 -9.54
N VAL A 31 -5.66 -15.48 -9.50
CA VAL A 31 -6.64 -16.59 -9.69
C VAL A 31 -7.80 -16.55 -8.69
N HIS A 32 -7.51 -16.21 -7.43
CA HIS A 32 -8.54 -16.08 -6.40
C HIS A 32 -9.04 -14.65 -6.21
N PHE A 33 -8.79 -13.74 -7.14
CA PHE A 33 -9.24 -12.35 -7.01
C PHE A 33 -10.51 -12.13 -7.86
N PRO A 34 -11.55 -11.44 -7.34
CA PRO A 34 -11.64 -10.74 -6.06
C PRO A 34 -12.03 -11.60 -4.85
N ALA A 35 -12.34 -12.89 -5.03
CA ALA A 35 -12.88 -13.77 -3.98
C ALA A 35 -12.04 -13.86 -2.68
N GLY A 36 -10.71 -13.73 -2.77
CA GLY A 36 -9.79 -13.78 -1.63
C GLY A 36 -9.64 -12.44 -0.90
N LEU A 37 -10.27 -11.37 -1.38
CA LEU A 37 -10.16 -10.06 -0.77
C LEU A 37 -10.67 -9.99 0.66
N PRO A 38 -11.86 -10.53 1.00
CA PRO A 38 -12.35 -10.47 2.39
C PRO A 38 -11.38 -11.13 3.37
N HIS A 39 -10.66 -12.17 2.93
CA HIS A 39 -9.60 -12.80 3.71
C HIS A 39 -8.43 -11.84 3.95
N MET A 40 -7.91 -11.18 2.90
CA MET A 40 -6.82 -10.21 3.04
C MET A 40 -7.19 -9.05 3.98
N LEU A 41 -8.42 -8.53 3.90
CA LEU A 41 -8.91 -7.49 4.81
C LEU A 41 -9.03 -8.01 6.25
N ARG A 42 -9.47 -9.26 6.44
CA ARG A 42 -9.49 -9.89 7.77
C ARG A 42 -8.09 -10.02 8.37
N GLU A 43 -7.13 -10.49 7.60
CA GLU A 43 -5.73 -10.57 8.06
C GLU A 43 -5.15 -9.20 8.41
N LEU A 44 -5.50 -8.17 7.63
CA LEU A 44 -5.08 -6.79 7.89
C LEU A 44 -5.69 -6.28 9.21
N ARG A 45 -6.97 -6.57 9.47
CA ARG A 45 -7.63 -6.27 10.76
C ARG A 45 -7.01 -7.03 11.92
N THR A 46 -6.67 -8.31 11.74
CA THR A 46 -6.00 -9.11 12.76
C THR A 46 -4.64 -8.54 13.11
N ALA A 47 -3.83 -8.17 12.11
CA ALA A 47 -2.54 -7.52 12.35
C ALA A 47 -2.69 -6.16 13.04
N PHE A 48 -3.69 -5.36 12.65
CA PHE A 48 -3.96 -4.10 13.33
C PHE A 48 -4.38 -4.33 14.80
N GLY A 49 -5.14 -5.39 15.08
CA GLY A 49 -5.54 -5.76 16.44
C GLY A 49 -4.37 -5.92 17.41
N MET A 50 -3.19 -6.33 16.91
CA MET A 50 -1.97 -6.47 17.73
C MET A 50 -1.41 -5.13 18.21
N VAL A 51 -1.66 -4.04 17.47
CA VAL A 51 -1.12 -2.70 17.80
C VAL A 51 -2.17 -1.70 18.27
N LYS A 52 -3.46 -2.01 18.06
CA LYS A 52 -4.59 -1.12 18.31
C LYS A 52 -4.56 -0.50 19.71
N THR A 53 -4.47 -1.33 20.75
CA THR A 53 -4.52 -0.87 22.14
C THR A 53 -3.36 0.06 22.49
N PHE A 54 -2.17 -0.18 21.92
CA PHE A 54 -1.00 0.68 22.16
C PHE A 54 -1.27 2.08 21.61
N PHE A 55 -1.61 2.20 20.32
CA PHE A 55 -1.81 3.50 19.68
C PHE A 55 -3.06 4.23 20.19
N GLN A 56 -4.16 3.53 20.47
CA GLN A 56 -5.37 4.15 21.01
C GLN A 56 -5.19 4.71 22.42
N LYS A 57 -4.33 4.12 23.26
CA LYS A 57 -4.03 4.67 24.59
C LYS A 57 -3.18 5.94 24.53
N GLN A 58 -2.35 6.08 23.49
CA GLN A 58 -1.47 7.23 23.30
C GLN A 58 -2.16 8.37 22.55
N ASP A 59 -3.21 8.06 21.78
CA ASP A 59 -4.03 9.06 21.11
C ASP A 59 -4.93 9.80 22.11
N GLN A 60 -4.57 11.06 22.36
CA GLN A 60 -5.30 11.97 23.26
C GLN A 60 -6.15 13.00 22.49
N LEU A 61 -6.38 12.77 21.20
CA LEU A 61 -7.09 13.71 20.33
C LEU A 61 -8.50 13.21 20.04
N ASP A 62 -9.50 14.05 20.29
CA ASP A 62 -10.90 13.72 20.04
C ASP A 62 -11.35 13.97 18.59
N ASN A 63 -10.60 14.78 17.83
CA ASN A 63 -10.93 15.10 16.45
C ASN A 63 -10.57 13.93 15.51
N MET A 64 -11.35 13.66 14.47
CA MET A 64 -11.03 12.60 13.51
C MET A 64 -9.95 13.07 12.50
N LEU A 65 -8.92 12.27 12.25
CA LEU A 65 -7.94 12.54 11.20
C LEU A 65 -8.44 12.06 9.83
N LEU A 66 -8.94 10.83 9.78
CA LEU A 66 -9.55 10.21 8.60
C LEU A 66 -11.03 10.53 8.54
N ASN A 67 -11.37 11.74 8.10
CA ASN A 67 -12.73 12.24 8.12
C ASN A 67 -13.64 11.69 7.00
N GLU A 68 -14.94 11.99 7.07
CA GLU A 68 -15.94 11.54 6.08
C GLU A 68 -15.64 12.03 4.65
N SER A 69 -15.00 13.20 4.50
CA SER A 69 -14.63 13.69 3.17
C SER A 69 -13.64 12.77 2.45
N LEU A 70 -12.77 12.07 3.19
CA LEU A 70 -11.89 11.06 2.62
C LEU A 70 -12.69 9.85 2.10
N LEU A 71 -13.70 9.41 2.85
CA LEU A 71 -14.58 8.31 2.41
C LEU A 71 -15.34 8.69 1.14
N GLU A 72 -15.86 9.92 1.06
CA GLU A 72 -16.55 10.39 -0.14
C GLU A 72 -15.61 10.48 -1.35
N ASP A 73 -14.36 10.93 -1.17
CA ASP A 73 -13.33 10.86 -2.20
C ASP A 73 -13.07 9.42 -2.66
N PHE A 74 -13.04 8.46 -1.73
CA PHE A 74 -12.89 7.03 -2.04
C PHE A 74 -14.05 6.50 -2.88
N LYS A 75 -15.28 6.94 -2.63
CA LYS A 75 -16.44 6.53 -3.42
C LYS A 75 -16.56 7.26 -4.76
N GLY A 76 -15.94 8.44 -4.87
CA GLY A 76 -16.02 9.30 -6.03
C GLY A 76 -15.12 8.90 -7.21
N TYR A 77 -15.07 9.77 -8.22
CA TYR A 77 -14.28 9.56 -9.43
C TYR A 77 -12.77 9.52 -9.16
N LEU A 78 -12.30 10.10 -8.05
CA LEU A 78 -10.91 10.06 -7.58
C LEU A 78 -10.62 8.90 -6.61
N GLY A 79 -11.53 7.94 -6.46
CA GLY A 79 -11.41 6.93 -5.42
C GLY A 79 -10.15 6.07 -5.51
N CYS A 80 -9.70 5.79 -6.74
CA CYS A 80 -8.43 5.12 -6.95
C CYS A 80 -7.25 5.94 -6.41
N GLN A 81 -7.22 7.24 -6.73
CA GLN A 81 -6.14 8.16 -6.41
C GLN A 81 -6.05 8.29 -4.90
N ALA A 82 -7.19 8.59 -4.28
CA ALA A 82 -7.32 8.73 -2.85
C ALA A 82 -6.84 7.47 -2.12
N LEU A 83 -7.28 6.27 -2.56
CA LEU A 83 -6.83 5.02 -1.97
C LEU A 83 -5.33 4.77 -2.17
N SER A 84 -4.82 4.92 -3.40
CA SER A 84 -3.42 4.66 -3.73
C SER A 84 -2.48 5.56 -2.92
N GLU A 85 -2.82 6.84 -2.81
CA GLU A 85 -2.05 7.80 -2.03
C GLU A 85 -2.13 7.56 -0.53
N MET A 86 -3.31 7.20 0.01
CA MET A 86 -3.44 6.89 1.43
C MET A 86 -2.62 5.66 1.82
N ILE A 87 -2.63 4.61 0.98
CA ILE A 87 -1.78 3.44 1.23
C ILE A 87 -0.30 3.86 1.23
N GLN A 88 0.13 4.67 0.25
CA GLN A 88 1.50 5.17 0.18
C GLN A 88 1.87 6.00 1.41
N PHE A 89 0.97 6.90 1.83
CA PHE A 89 1.14 7.72 3.02
C PHE A 89 1.35 6.87 4.27
N TYR A 90 0.51 5.86 4.52
CA TYR A 90 0.71 4.96 5.66
C TYR A 90 2.05 4.24 5.62
N LEU A 91 2.42 3.67 4.47
CA LEU A 91 3.64 2.86 4.33
C LEU A 91 4.93 3.68 4.42
N VAL A 92 4.92 4.97 4.02
CA VAL A 92 6.14 5.78 3.91
C VAL A 92 6.24 6.85 4.99
N GLU A 93 5.12 7.40 5.44
CA GLU A 93 5.11 8.57 6.33
C GLU A 93 4.70 8.23 7.76
N VAL A 94 3.80 7.24 7.93
CA VAL A 94 3.21 6.88 9.24
C VAL A 94 3.96 5.71 9.86
N MET A 95 3.95 4.54 9.22
CA MET A 95 4.49 3.29 9.78
C MET A 95 5.98 3.37 10.14
N PRO A 96 6.86 3.99 9.32
CA PRO A 96 8.27 4.12 9.68
C PRO A 96 8.51 4.98 10.93
N LYS A 97 7.59 5.90 11.26
CA LYS A 97 7.65 6.65 12.52
C LYS A 97 7.05 5.81 13.65
N ALA A 98 5.95 5.12 13.37
CA ALA A 98 5.25 4.28 14.32
C ALA A 98 6.11 3.14 14.90
N GLU A 99 6.93 2.49 14.08
CA GLU A 99 7.81 1.40 14.51
C GLU A 99 8.92 1.82 15.49
N ASN A 100 9.19 3.13 15.60
CA ASN A 100 10.25 3.67 16.45
C ASN A 100 9.75 4.09 17.84
N HIS A 101 8.44 4.03 18.10
CA HIS A 101 7.88 4.44 19.40
C HIS A 101 8.10 3.42 20.52
N ASP A 102 8.13 2.12 20.19
CA ASP A 102 8.32 1.07 21.19
C ASP A 102 8.99 -0.17 20.53
N PRO A 103 10.07 -0.73 21.10
CA PRO A 103 10.69 -1.94 20.58
C PRO A 103 9.73 -3.14 20.48
N ASP A 104 8.79 -3.27 21.41
CA ASP A 104 7.85 -4.38 21.48
C ASP A 104 6.74 -4.25 20.43
N ILE A 105 6.47 -3.05 19.93
CA ILE A 105 5.47 -2.81 18.87
C ILE A 105 6.04 -2.93 17.47
N LYS A 106 7.35 -2.78 17.32
CA LYS A 106 8.05 -2.70 16.02
C LYS A 106 7.72 -3.86 15.08
N GLU A 107 7.81 -5.09 15.55
CA GLU A 107 7.53 -6.28 14.74
C GLU A 107 6.06 -6.30 14.26
N HIS A 108 5.14 -5.90 15.13
CA HIS A 108 3.72 -5.86 14.81
C HIS A 108 3.38 -4.74 13.80
N VAL A 109 4.01 -3.57 13.90
CA VAL A 109 3.89 -2.49 12.91
C VAL A 109 4.45 -2.94 11.55
N ASN A 110 5.60 -3.61 11.53
CA ASN A 110 6.19 -4.13 10.30
C ASN A 110 5.30 -5.19 9.63
N SER A 111 4.75 -6.12 10.42
CA SER A 111 3.80 -7.14 9.94
C SER A 111 2.54 -6.51 9.34
N LEU A 112 2.00 -5.47 9.98
CA LEU A 112 0.87 -4.69 9.45
C LEU A 112 1.22 -4.03 8.11
N GLY A 113 2.41 -3.41 8.01
CA GLY A 113 2.90 -2.79 6.79
C GLY A 113 3.07 -3.77 5.63
N GLU A 114 3.63 -4.95 5.86
CA GLU A 114 3.80 -5.97 4.81
C GLU A 114 2.46 -6.53 4.32
N LYS A 115 1.46 -6.69 5.21
CA LYS A 115 0.09 -7.05 4.80
C LYS A 115 -0.56 -5.96 3.95
N LEU A 116 -0.41 -4.69 4.34
CA LEU A 116 -0.94 -3.56 3.57
C LEU A 116 -0.28 -3.44 2.19
N LYS A 117 1.04 -3.63 2.12
CA LYS A 117 1.82 -3.67 0.87
C LYS A 117 1.40 -4.83 -0.03
N THR A 118 1.16 -6.01 0.55
CA THR A 118 0.65 -7.17 -0.17
C THR A 118 -0.73 -6.89 -0.78
N LEU A 119 -1.65 -6.30 0.01
CA LEU A 119 -2.96 -5.88 -0.47
C LEU A 119 -2.85 -4.90 -1.64
N ARG A 120 -2.00 -3.86 -1.51
CA ARG A 120 -1.74 -2.88 -2.58
C ARG A 120 -1.22 -3.54 -3.86
N LEU A 121 -0.26 -4.46 -3.74
CA LEU A 121 0.29 -5.16 -4.90
C LEU A 121 -0.78 -5.98 -5.62
N ARG A 122 -1.66 -6.65 -4.85
CA ARG A 122 -2.78 -7.41 -5.41
C ARG A 122 -3.77 -6.50 -6.15
N LEU A 123 -4.14 -5.38 -5.53
CA LEU A 123 -5.01 -4.35 -6.13
C LEU A 123 -4.44 -3.77 -7.44
N ARG A 124 -3.13 -3.52 -7.47
CA ARG A 124 -2.47 -2.95 -8.65
C ARG A 124 -2.37 -3.97 -9.80
N ARG A 125 -2.06 -5.23 -9.49
CA ARG A 125 -1.84 -6.29 -10.48
C ARG A 125 -3.15 -6.88 -11.02
N CYS A 126 -4.16 -7.04 -10.18
CA CYS A 126 -5.39 -7.74 -10.54
C CYS A 126 -6.48 -6.75 -10.95
N HIS A 127 -7.02 -6.91 -12.16
CA HIS A 127 -8.15 -6.14 -12.70
C HIS A 127 -7.99 -4.61 -12.70
N ARG A 128 -6.76 -4.10 -12.55
CA ARG A 128 -6.44 -2.66 -12.50
C ARG A 128 -7.35 -1.90 -11.52
N PHE A 129 -7.51 -2.41 -10.28
CA PHE A 129 -8.28 -1.70 -9.24
C PHE A 129 -7.63 -0.37 -8.84
N LEU A 130 -6.35 -0.17 -9.16
CA LEU A 130 -5.63 1.08 -8.96
C LEU A 130 -4.96 1.59 -10.26
N PRO A 131 -5.71 2.08 -11.29
CA PRO A 131 -5.11 2.47 -12.57
C PRO A 131 -4.61 3.92 -12.64
N CYS A 132 -4.65 4.68 -11.54
CA CYS A 132 -4.61 6.13 -11.56
C CYS A 132 -3.22 6.76 -11.31
N GLU A 133 -3.02 7.98 -11.85
CA GLU A 133 -1.76 8.77 -11.78
C GLU A 133 -1.91 10.18 -11.16
N ASN A 134 -3.15 10.60 -10.81
CA ASN A 134 -3.45 11.96 -10.34
C ASN A 134 -3.50 12.07 -8.80
N LYS A 135 -3.48 13.31 -8.28
CA LYS A 135 -3.55 13.61 -6.83
C LYS A 135 -4.97 13.83 -6.30
N SER A 136 -5.28 13.42 -5.07
CA SER A 136 -6.55 13.69 -4.34
C SER A 136 -6.42 14.85 -3.35
N GLN A 137 -7.39 15.76 -3.35
CA GLN A 137 -7.42 16.89 -2.42
C GLN A 137 -7.72 16.45 -0.97
N ALA A 138 -8.61 15.47 -0.75
CA ALA A 138 -8.87 14.98 0.61
C ALA A 138 -7.61 14.36 1.22
N VAL A 139 -6.81 13.65 0.42
CA VAL A 139 -5.55 13.09 0.88
C VAL A 139 -4.55 14.18 1.26
N GLU A 140 -4.45 15.26 0.48
CA GLU A 140 -3.61 16.41 0.84
C GLU A 140 -4.07 17.08 2.15
N GLN A 141 -5.38 17.16 2.41
CA GLN A 141 -5.91 17.67 3.67
C GLN A 141 -5.51 16.77 4.86
N VAL A 142 -5.61 15.45 4.70
CA VAL A 142 -5.18 14.47 5.72
C VAL A 142 -3.68 14.59 5.99
N LYS A 143 -2.85 14.64 4.95
CA LYS A 143 -1.39 14.85 5.08
C LYS A 143 -1.08 16.15 5.82
N SER A 144 -1.73 17.25 5.44
CA SER A 144 -1.58 18.54 6.11
C SER A 144 -2.00 18.49 7.58
N ALA A 145 -3.12 17.85 7.90
CA ALA A 145 -3.59 17.69 9.28
C ALA A 145 -2.60 16.84 10.10
N PHE A 146 -2.15 15.70 9.55
CA PHE A 146 -1.13 14.85 10.15
C PHE A 146 0.16 15.63 10.44
N SER A 147 0.68 16.38 9.47
CA SER A 147 1.90 17.19 9.66
C SER A 147 1.76 18.23 10.77
N LYS A 148 0.58 18.85 10.91
CA LYS A 148 0.30 19.81 11.99
C LYS A 148 0.28 19.16 13.38
N LEU A 149 -0.08 17.88 13.46
CA LEU A 149 -0.13 17.12 14.72
C LEU A 149 1.23 16.59 15.17
N GLN A 150 2.27 16.69 14.32
CA GLN A 150 3.63 16.24 14.63
C GLN A 150 3.64 14.78 15.14
N GLU A 151 4.29 14.50 16.28
CA GLU A 151 4.35 13.16 16.87
C GLU A 151 2.95 12.59 17.20
N LYS A 152 2.04 13.45 17.69
CA LYS A 152 0.64 13.04 17.97
C LYS A 152 -0.07 12.55 16.71
N GLY A 153 0.33 13.04 15.54
CA GLY A 153 -0.19 12.60 14.26
C GLY A 153 0.07 11.11 14.01
N VAL A 154 1.19 10.56 14.50
CA VAL A 154 1.53 9.14 14.34
C VAL A 154 0.58 8.27 15.16
N TYR A 155 0.41 8.59 16.44
CA TYR A 155 -0.55 7.87 17.30
C TYR A 155 -1.96 7.96 16.76
N LYS A 156 -2.37 9.13 16.27
CA LYS A 156 -3.69 9.37 15.68
C LYS A 156 -3.93 8.56 14.39
N ALA A 157 -2.97 8.60 13.47
CA ALA A 157 -3.11 7.87 12.21
C ALA A 157 -3.14 6.35 12.44
N MET A 158 -2.36 5.86 13.41
CA MET A 158 -2.35 4.44 13.78
C MET A 158 -3.60 4.05 14.58
N SER A 159 -4.12 4.90 15.47
CA SER A 159 -5.34 4.62 16.23
C SER A 159 -6.57 4.50 15.34
N GLU A 160 -6.59 5.22 14.21
CA GLU A 160 -7.67 5.24 13.21
C GLU A 160 -7.44 4.27 12.03
N PHE A 161 -6.49 3.33 12.13
CA PHE A 161 -6.18 2.43 11.02
C PHE A 161 -7.35 1.49 10.67
N ASP A 162 -8.23 1.15 11.61
CA ASP A 162 -9.46 0.39 11.30
C ASP A 162 -10.46 1.19 10.46
N ILE A 163 -10.57 2.50 10.68
CA ILE A 163 -11.33 3.42 9.80
C ILE A 163 -10.77 3.33 8.38
N PHE A 164 -9.44 3.39 8.24
CA PHE A 164 -8.80 3.24 6.93
C PHE A 164 -9.14 1.90 6.27
N ILE A 165 -9.08 0.77 7.00
CA ILE A 165 -9.46 -0.55 6.47
C ILE A 165 -10.92 -0.54 5.99
N ASN A 166 -11.84 0.08 6.73
CA ASN A 166 -13.24 0.18 6.34
C ASN A 166 -13.41 0.99 5.04
N TYR A 167 -12.61 2.03 4.84
CA TYR A 167 -12.64 2.82 3.61
C TYR A 167 -12.13 2.02 2.41
N ILE A 168 -11.08 1.21 2.59
CA ILE A 168 -10.63 0.24 1.58
C ILE A 168 -11.78 -0.69 1.20
N GLU A 169 -12.44 -1.30 2.17
CA GLU A 169 -13.56 -2.22 1.94
C GLU A 169 -14.72 -1.57 1.16
N ALA A 170 -15.06 -0.33 1.50
CA ALA A 170 -16.09 0.44 0.78
C ALA A 170 -15.70 0.67 -0.68
N TYR A 171 -14.48 1.15 -0.96
CA TYR A 171 -13.97 1.34 -2.32
C TYR A 171 -14.06 0.04 -3.14
N MET A 172 -13.64 -1.07 -2.54
CA MET A 172 -13.58 -2.34 -3.23
C MET A 172 -14.94 -2.94 -3.50
N THR A 173 -15.87 -2.81 -2.55
CA THR A 173 -17.26 -3.22 -2.75
C THR A 173 -17.84 -2.51 -3.97
N LEU A 174 -17.65 -1.19 -4.08
CA LEU A 174 -18.10 -0.41 -5.24
C LEU A 174 -17.52 -0.88 -6.56
N LYS A 175 -16.26 -1.33 -6.59
CA LYS A 175 -15.60 -1.82 -7.81
C LYS A 175 -15.96 -3.26 -8.18
N ILE A 176 -16.54 -4.02 -7.26
CA ILE A 176 -16.98 -5.40 -7.50
C ILE A 176 -18.46 -5.43 -7.89
N THR A 177 -19.28 -4.53 -7.34
CA THR A 177 -20.74 -4.50 -7.57
C THR A 177 -21.17 -3.69 -8.78
N ASN A 178 -20.32 -2.77 -9.29
CA ASN A 178 -20.55 -1.98 -10.49
C ASN A 178 -19.63 -2.43 -11.63
#